data_AF-R9IPZ8-F1
#
_entry.id   AF-R9IPZ8-F1
#
_cell.length_a   1.000
_cell.length_b   1.000
_cell.length_c   1.000
_cell.angle_alpha   90.00
_cell.angle_beta   90.00
_cell.angle_gamma   90.00
#
_symmetry.space_group_name_H-M   'P 1'
#
loop_
_entity.id
_entity.type
_entity.pdbx_description
1 polymer ?
#
loop_
_entity_poly.entity_id
_entity_poly.type
_entity_poly.pdbx_seq_one_letter_code
_entity_poly.pdbx_strand_id
1 'polypeptide(L)' 'MSYLSELKREIEAVRKKLDVAVGKDVCAPECYQMSIQLDKLIEAYIQYEKEVRLRLN' A
#
# COMPACT_ATOMS: atom_id res chain seq x y z
N MET A 1 18.36 2.04 0.11
CA MET A 1 17.22 1.13 -0.17
C MET A 1 16.63 1.56 -1.51
N SER A 2 15.97 0.67 -2.26
CA SER A 2 15.28 1.10 -3.49
C SER A 2 13.90 1.65 -3.11
N TYR A 3 13.41 2.66 -3.84
CA TYR A 3 12.07 3.21 -3.63
C TYR A 3 10.97 2.12 -3.69
N LEU A 4 11.17 1.09 -4.54
CA LEU A 4 10.29 -0.07 -4.62
C LEU A 4 10.26 -0.90 -3.32
N SER A 5 11.40 -1.02 -2.62
CA SER A 5 11.45 -1.70 -1.31
C SER A 5 10.79 -0.88 -0.19
N GLU A 6 10.84 0.46 -0.27
CA GLU A 6 10.17 1.36 0.66
C GLU A 6 8.65 1.28 0.48
N LEU A 7 8.15 1.36 -0.75
CA LEU A 7 6.74 1.18 -1.07
C LEU A 7 6.21 -0.18 -0.56
N LYS A 8 6.94 -1.28 -0.78
CA LYS A 8 6.55 -2.60 -0.24
C LYS A 8 6.43 -2.59 1.28
N ARG A 9 7.37 -1.93 1.97
CA ARG A 9 7.36 -1.84 3.43
C ARG A 9 6.16 -1.02 3.93
N GLU A 10 5.84 0.08 3.26
CA GLU A 10 4.70 0.93 3.61
C GLU A 10 3.36 0.24 3.35
N ILE A 11 3.22 -0.44 2.20
CA ILE A 11 2.05 -1.28 1.89
C ILE A 11 1.83 -2.30 3.00
N GLU A 12 2.86 -3.05 3.39
CA GLU A 12 2.75 -4.07 4.44
C GLU A 12 2.42 -3.47 5.81
N ALA A 13 2.95 -2.29 6.13
CA ALA A 13 2.64 -1.59 7.36
C ALA A 13 1.16 -1.15 7.42
N VAL A 14 0.62 -0.63 6.31
CA VAL A 14 -0.79 -0.21 6.24
C VAL A 14 -1.72 -1.43 6.25
N ARG A 15 -1.38 -2.51 5.55
CA ARG A 15 -2.13 -3.79 5.60
C ARG A 15 -2.28 -4.30 7.03
N LYS A 16 -1.18 -4.37 7.79
CA LYS A 16 -1.23 -4.81 9.19
C LYS A 16 -2.11 -3.92 10.06
N LYS A 17 -2.08 -2.60 9.84
CA LYS A 17 -2.95 -1.66 10.58
C LYS A 17 -4.42 -1.88 10.22
N LEU A 18 -4.72 -2.09 8.95
CA LEU A 18 -6.07 -2.37 8.47
C LEU A 18 -6.60 -3.71 9.03
N ASP A 19 -5.80 -4.77 9.03
CA ASP A 19 -6.18 -6.07 9.61
C ASP A 19 -6.56 -5.94 11.10
N VAL A 20 -5.78 -5.16 11.86
CA VAL A 20 -6.06 -4.87 13.27
C VAL A 20 -7.34 -4.04 13.45
N ALA A 21 -7.59 -3.07 12.56
CA ALA A 21 -8.79 -2.23 12.61
C ALA A 21 -10.06 -3.02 12.27
N VAL A 22 -10.01 -3.83 11.21
CA VAL A 22 -11.11 -4.70 10.77
C VAL A 22 -11.45 -5.74 11.84
N GLY A 23 -10.46 -6.25 12.56
CA GLY A 23 -10.68 -7.16 13.69
C GLY A 23 -11.48 -6.54 14.86
N LYS A 24 -11.60 -5.21 14.93
CA LYS A 24 -12.42 -4.50 15.91
C LYS A 24 -13.80 -4.17 15.36
N ASP A 25 -13.84 -3.52 14.20
CA ASP A 25 -15.07 -3.22 13.46
C ASP A 25 -14.72 -2.94 11.99
N VAL A 26 -15.27 -3.73 11.08
CA VAL A 26 -15.05 -3.60 9.64
C VAL A 26 -15.66 -2.32 9.06
N CYS A 27 -16.71 -1.79 9.70
CA CYS A 27 -17.43 -0.59 9.25
C CYS A 27 -16.83 0.70 9.82
N ALA A 28 -15.78 0.59 10.64
CA ALA A 28 -15.14 1.74 11.25
C ALA A 28 -14.60 2.71 10.16
N PRO A 29 -14.79 4.03 10.28
CA PRO A 29 -14.28 5.01 9.32
C PRO A 29 -12.77 4.88 9.07
N GLU A 30 -12.01 4.43 10.06
CA GLU A 30 -10.58 4.18 9.97
C GLU A 30 -10.25 3.06 8.97
N CYS A 31 -11.07 2.01 8.88
CA CYS A 31 -10.91 0.93 7.91
C CYS A 31 -11.06 1.46 6.48
N TYR A 32 -12.02 2.35 6.26
CA TYR A 32 -12.21 3.02 4.97
C TYR A 32 -11.01 3.90 4.60
N GLN A 33 -10.56 4.75 5.54
CA GLN A 33 -9.40 5.62 5.32
C GLN A 33 -8.12 4.83 5.05
N MET A 34 -7.88 3.75 5.80
CA MET A 34 -6.72 2.88 5.60
C MET A 34 -6.78 2.13 4.27
N SER A 35 -7.98 1.71 3.83
CA SER A 35 -8.17 1.10 2.50
C SER A 35 -7.80 2.06 1.38
N ILE A 36 -8.24 3.33 1.45
CA ILE A 36 -7.86 4.36 0.47
C ILE A 36 -6.34 4.59 0.48
N GLN A 37 -5.71 4.63 1.65
CA GLN A 37 -4.26 4.80 1.74
C GLN A 37 -3.52 3.61 1.12
N LEU A 38 -4.01 2.39 1.34
CA LEU A 38 -3.45 1.18 0.77
C LEU A 38 -3.54 1.18 -0.76
N ASP A 39 -4.69 1.57 -1.33
CA ASP A 39 -4.88 1.65 -2.77
C ASP A 39 -3.90 2.61 -3.43
N LYS A 40 -3.68 3.80 -2.83
CA LYS A 40 -2.72 4.79 -3.33
C LYS A 40 -1.28 4.26 -3.33
N LEU A 41 -0.90 3.52 -2.29
CA LEU A 41 0.44 2.93 -2.20
C LEU A 41 0.65 1.82 -3.23
N ILE A 42 -0.39 1.00 -3.47
CA ILE A 42 -0.37 -0.04 -4.50
C ILE A 42 -0.29 0.58 -5.90
N GLU A 43 -1.04 1.64 -6.16
CA GLU A 43 -0.97 2.38 -7.43
C GLU A 43 0.44 2.94 -7.67
N ALA A 44 1.03 3.59 -6.66
CA ALA A 44 2.40 4.10 -6.73
C ALA A 44 3.42 2.98 -6.99
N TYR A 45 3.24 1.80 -6.37
CA TYR A 45 4.08 0.63 -6.61
C TYR A 45 3.97 0.13 -8.06
N ILE A 46 2.75 -0.03 -8.58
CA ILE A 46 2.51 -0.50 -9.94
C ILE A 46 3.11 0.47 -10.95
N GLN A 47 2.92 1.78 -10.75
CA GLN A 47 3.44 2.80 -11.64
C GLN A 47 4.96 2.81 -11.66
N TYR A 48 5.59 2.77 -10.49
CA TYR A 48 7.05 2.74 -10.40
C TYR A 48 7.64 1.45 -10.97
N GLU A 49 7.02 0.29 -10.72
CA GLU A 49 7.46 -0.98 -11.29
C GLU A 49 7.40 -0.96 -12.83
N LYS A 50 6.32 -0.41 -13.41
CA LYS A 50 6.20 -0.21 -14.86
C LYS A 50 7.31 0.69 -15.41
N GLU A 51 7.57 1.82 -14.76
CA GLU A 51 8.63 2.75 -15.18
C GLU A 51 10.02 2.11 -15.12
N VAL A 52 10.31 1.35 -14.05
CA VAL A 52 11.58 0.63 -13.92
C VAL A 52 11.73 -0.43 -15.01
N ARG A 53 10.69 -1.21 -15.30
CA ARG A 53 10.71 -2.21 -16.39
C ARG A 53 10.89 -1.57 -17.76
N LEU A 54 10.28 -0.41 -18.00
CA LEU A 54 10.43 0.35 -19.26
C LEU A 54 11.84 0.94 -19.42
N ARG A 55 12.53 1.28 -18.33
CA ARG A 55 13.91 1.81 -18.37
C ARG A 55 14.99 0.73 -18.53
N LEU A 56 14.64 -0.53 -18.27
CA LEU A 56 15.56 -1.68 -18.35
C LEU A 56 15.40 -2.49 -19.64
N ASN A 57 14.40 -2.18 -20.47
CA ASN A 57 14.19 -2.73 -21.81
C ASN A 57 14.65 -1.73 -22.88
#